data_AF-A0A2T2TL93-F1
#
_entry.id   AF-A0A2T2TL93-F1
#
_cell.length_a   1.000
_cell.length_b   1.000
_cell.length_c   1.000
_cell.angle_alpha   90.00
_cell.angle_beta   90.00
_cell.angle_gamma   90.00
#
_symmetry.space_group_name_H-M   'P 1'
#
loop_
_entity.id
_entity.type
_entity.pdbx_description
1 polymer ?
#
loop_
_entity_poly.entity_id
_entity_poly.type
_entity_poly.pdbx_seq_one_letter_code
_entity_poly.pdbx_strand_id
1 'polypeptide(L)' 'RQVTDAIDTGRLGDLARLGPEWARRVHAVGWPSLVALHGVVRTAELSLMRRCYGAPCGVGYLVAHGG' A
#
# COMPACT_ATOMS: atom_id res chain seq x y z
N ARG A 1 -0.30 8.18 9.94
CA ARG A 1 -0.48 6.71 9.81
C ARG A 1 0.03 6.32 8.44
N GLN A 2 1.06 5.49 8.36
CA GLN A 2 1.79 5.26 7.11
C GLN A 2 1.17 4.09 6.32
N VAL A 3 1.30 4.10 4.99
CA VAL A 3 0.83 3.02 4.10
C VAL A 3 1.42 1.66 4.50
N THR A 4 2.65 1.67 5.03
CA THR A 4 3.34 0.51 5.60
C THR A 4 2.56 -0.15 6.73
N ASP A 5 1.96 0.63 7.63
CA ASP A 5 1.18 0.11 8.77
C ASP A 5 -0.07 -0.65 8.29
N ALA A 6 -0.70 -0.19 7.21
CA ALA A 6 -1.88 -0.83 6.64
C ALA A 6 -1.56 -2.19 6.00
N ILE A 7 -0.36 -2.33 5.44
CA ILE A 7 0.13 -3.63 4.94
C ILE A 7 0.48 -4.54 6.12
N ASP A 8 1.26 -4.05 7.08
CA ASP A 8 1.71 -4.85 8.24
C ASP A 8 0.56 -5.37 9.10
N THR A 9 -0.54 -4.61 9.17
CA THR A 9 -1.73 -4.99 9.95
C THR A 9 -2.81 -5.70 9.13
N GLY A 10 -2.59 -5.94 7.84
CA GLY A 10 -3.60 -6.50 6.93
C GLY A 10 -4.82 -5.61 6.72
N ARG A 11 -4.81 -4.38 7.24
CA ARG A 11 -5.91 -3.40 7.16
C ARG A 11 -5.81 -2.58 5.88
N LEU A 12 -5.72 -3.25 4.74
CA LEU A 12 -5.62 -2.59 3.43
C LEU A 12 -6.83 -1.69 3.13
N GLY A 13 -7.99 -1.96 3.74
CA GLY A 13 -9.16 -1.07 3.67
C GLY A 13 -8.93 0.35 4.22
N ASP A 14 -7.92 0.55 5.07
CA ASP A 14 -7.51 1.88 5.54
C ASP A 14 -6.85 2.71 4.43
N LEU A 15 -6.28 2.05 3.41
CA LEU A 15 -5.70 2.72 2.23
C LEU A 15 -6.79 3.35 1.36
N ALA A 16 -7.93 2.68 1.20
CA ALA A 16 -9.07 3.22 0.44
C ALA A 16 -9.57 4.57 1.01
N ARG A 17 -9.39 4.80 2.32
CA ARG A 17 -9.79 6.06 2.99
C ARG A 17 -8.85 7.23 2.72
N LEU A 18 -7.58 6.98 2.37
CA LEU A 18 -6.62 8.04 2.06
C LEU A 18 -6.95 8.71 0.73
N GLY A 19 -7.45 7.93 -0.24
CA GLY A 19 -7.91 8.42 -1.52
C GLY A 19 -6.81 9.01 -2.43
N PRO A 20 -7.17 9.42 -3.65
CA PRO A 20 -6.22 9.92 -4.64
C PRO A 20 -5.61 11.28 -4.28
N GLU A 21 -6.29 12.10 -3.48
CA GLU A 21 -5.76 13.41 -3.04
C GLU A 21 -4.57 13.28 -2.10
N TRP A 22 -4.62 12.33 -1.17
CA TRP A 22 -3.47 12.03 -0.32
C TRP A 22 -2.30 11.52 -1.16
N ALA A 23 -2.55 10.60 -2.09
CA ALA A 23 -1.52 10.06 -2.97
C ALA A 23 -0.82 11.15 -3.79
N ARG A 24 -1.57 12.15 -4.30
CA ARG A 24 -1.01 13.31 -4.98
C ARG A 24 -0.12 14.15 -4.07
N ARG A 25 -0.54 14.42 -2.82
CA ARG A 25 0.25 15.21 -1.85
C ARG A 25 1.61 14.60 -1.53
N VAL A 26 1.71 13.27 -1.53
CA VAL A 26 2.96 12.56 -1.23
C VAL A 26 3.66 12.02 -2.48
N HIS A 27 3.19 12.39 -3.68
CA HIS A 27 3.70 11.89 -4.96
C HIS A 27 3.80 10.35 -5.03
N ALA A 28 2.82 9.64 -4.48
CA ALA A 28 2.77 8.17 -4.47
C ALA A 28 2.44 7.61 -5.86
N VAL A 29 3.47 7.45 -6.70
CA VAL A 29 3.35 6.96 -8.08
C VAL A 29 2.68 5.58 -8.17
N GLY A 30 2.96 4.69 -7.21
CA GLY A 30 2.41 3.33 -7.16
C GLY A 30 0.96 3.22 -6.67
N TRP A 31 0.29 4.34 -6.35
CA TRP A 31 -1.04 4.33 -5.74
C TRP A 31 -2.13 3.64 -6.60
N PRO A 32 -2.24 3.89 -7.92
CA PRO A 32 -3.26 3.23 -8.74
C PRO A 32 -3.12 1.70 -8.71
N SER A 33 -1.90 1.19 -8.81
CA SER A 33 -1.61 -0.24 -8.74
C SER A 33 -1.98 -0.84 -7.38
N LEU A 34 -1.70 -0.10 -6.29
CA LEU A 34 -2.07 -0.52 -4.93
C LEU A 34 -3.60 -0.60 -4.74
N VAL A 35 -4.35 0.35 -5.29
CA VAL A 35 -5.83 0.34 -5.26
C VAL A 35 -6.40 -0.84 -6.03
N ALA A 36 -5.87 -1.12 -7.23
CA ALA A 36 -6.28 -2.28 -8.02
C ALA A 36 -5.97 -3.60 -7.29
N LEU A 37 -4.77 -3.71 -6.72
CA LEU A 37 -4.35 -4.87 -5.92
C LEU A 37 -5.24 -5.07 -4.69
N HIS A 38 -5.60 -4.00 -3.97
CA HIS A 38 -6.52 -4.08 -2.83
C HIS A 38 -7.87 -4.71 -3.22
N GLY A 39 -8.40 -4.35 -4.39
CA GLY A 39 -9.63 -4.97 -4.91
C GLY A 39 -9.50 -6.50 -5.01
N VAL A 40 -8.43 -6.96 -5.66
CA VAL A 40 -8.14 -8.40 -5.84
C VAL A 40 -7.92 -9.12 -4.51
N VAL A 41 -7.05 -8.57 -3.65
CA VAL A 41 -6.71 -9.14 -2.35
C VAL A 41 -7.95 -9.29 -1.47
N ARG A 42 -8.82 -8.27 -1.45
CA ARG A 42 -10.07 -8.32 -0.70
C ARG A 42 -11.05 -9.36 -1.27
N THR A 43 -11.20 -9.46 -2.59
CA THR A 43 -12.12 -10.43 -3.21
C THR A 43 -11.67 -11.87 -3.07
N ALA A 44 -10.36 -12.10 -3.02
CA ALA A 44 -9.76 -13.43 -2.95
C ALA A 44 -9.38 -13.85 -1.52
N GLU A 45 -9.76 -13.06 -0.50
CA GLU A 45 -9.40 -13.27 0.92
C GLU A 45 -7.89 -13.48 1.15
N LEU A 46 -7.06 -12.86 0.30
CA LEU A 46 -5.61 -12.95 0.39
C LEU A 46 -5.07 -11.96 1.42
N SER A 47 -3.82 -12.20 1.85
CA SER A 47 -3.09 -11.27 2.69
C SER A 47 -1.85 -10.74 1.96
N LEU A 48 -1.44 -9.51 2.29
CA LEU A 48 -0.16 -8.94 1.85
C LEU A 48 0.74 -8.82 3.07
N MET A 49 1.95 -9.32 2.95
CA MET A 49 3.00 -9.17 3.95
C MET A 49 4.11 -8.28 3.42
N ARG A 50 4.54 -7.31 4.23
CA ARG A 50 5.69 -6.47 3.88
C ARG A 50 6.98 -7.30 3.97
N ARG A 51 7.75 -7.30 2.89
CA ARG A 51 9.11 -7.85 2.87
C ARG A 51 10.13 -6.83 3.35
N CYS A 52 10.10 -5.63 2.76
CA CYS A 52 11.00 -4.54 3.13
C CYS A 52 10.43 -3.18 2.75
N TYR A 53 10.95 -2.15 3.41
CA TYR A 53 10.72 -0.75 3.10
C TYR A 53 12.06 -0.01 3.14
N GLY A 54 12.28 0.92 2.22
CA GLY A 54 13.47 1.76 2.20
C GLY A 54 13.19 3.08 1.49
N ALA A 55 14.01 4.10 1.76
CA ALA A 55 13.83 5.44 1.19
C ALA A 55 15.11 6.01 0.54
N PRO A 56 15.74 5.32 -0.45
CA PRO A 56 16.89 5.85 -1.15
C PRO A 56 16.57 7.19 -1.82
N CYS A 57 17.48 8.16 -1.66
CA CYS A 57 17.34 9.51 -2.22
C CYS A 57 16.02 10.22 -1.83
N GLY A 58 15.41 9.85 -0.70
CA GLY A 58 14.15 10.44 -0.22
C GLY A 58 12.88 9.86 -0.87
N VAL A 59 12.99 8.88 -1.78
CA VAL A 59 11.84 8.22 -2.42
C VAL A 59 11.55 6.91 -1.70
N GLY A 60 10.32 6.76 -1.17
CA GLY A 60 9.91 5.55 -0.46
C GLY A 60 9.56 4.39 -1.37
N TYR A 61 10.21 3.25 -1.18
CA TYR A 61 9.93 1.98 -1.84
C TYR A 61 9.41 0.97 -0.83
N LEU A 62 8.33 0.27 -1.20
CA LEU A 62 7.69 -0.75 -0.39
C LEU A 62 7.60 -2.03 -1.20
N VAL A 63 8.21 -3.10 -0.69
CA VAL A 63 8.13 -4.44 -1.28
C VAL A 63 7.24 -5.29 -0.39
N ALA A 64 6.20 -5.89 -0.98
CA ALA A 64 5.29 -6.80 -0.31
C ALA A 64 5.10 -8.07 -1.16
N HIS A 65 4.68 -9.16 -0.53
CA HIS A 65 4.32 -10.41 -1.20
C HIS A 65 2.98 -10.93 -0.68
N GLY A 66 2.34 -11.79 -1.47
CA GLY A 66 1.17 -12.55 -1.01
C GLY A 66 1.56 -13.55 0.07
N GLY A 67 0.73 -13.65 1.10
CA GLY A 67 0.75 -14.75 2.08
C GLY A 67 -0.02 -15.95 1.58
#